data_AF-A0A942LAT5-F1
#
_entry.id   AF-A0A942LAT5-F1
#
_cell.length_a   1.000
_cell.length_b   1.000
_cell.length_c   1.000
_cell.angle_alpha   90.00
_cell.angle_beta   90.00
_cell.angle_gamma   90.00
#
_symmetry.space_group_name_H-M   'P 1'
#
loop_
_entity.id
_entity.type
_entity.pdbx_description
1 polymer ?
#
loop_
_entity_poly.entity_id
_entity_poly.type
_entity_poly.pdbx_seq_one_letter_code
_entity_poly.pdbx_strand_id
1 'polypeptide(L)'
;MKTTKLVLLAIIMLMAFSSAYSQDTNTDSHTISIGIPKVALLDIESATGKNISLQGTAPTEAGEMVNFNATNSSLWLNYTSIKSTANPSRNVSVQITAGTVPAGLQLTVQAGSFSGSGVGTFGTSAGVITLTGTAQNLLTGIGSAYTGNGPSNGHNLTYTLSQVGSYAALDFDNSNTLTVTYTLSDI
;
A
#
# COMPACT_ATOMS: atom_id res chain seq x y z
N MET A 1 5.53 -76.91 55.87
CA MET A 1 4.68 -76.33 54.81
C MET A 1 4.08 -74.96 55.15
N LYS A 2 3.75 -74.64 56.42
CA LYS A 2 3.23 -73.29 56.79
C LYS A 2 4.31 -72.20 56.76
N THR A 3 5.53 -72.51 57.16
CA THR A 3 6.68 -71.58 57.20
C THR A 3 7.23 -71.23 55.83
N THR A 4 7.26 -72.17 54.88
CA THR A 4 7.70 -71.94 53.49
C THR A 4 6.75 -71.02 52.71
N LYS A 5 5.43 -71.08 52.99
CA LYS A 5 4.44 -70.16 52.41
C LYS A 5 4.59 -68.73 52.95
N LEU A 6 4.96 -68.56 54.22
CA LEU A 6 5.24 -67.25 54.81
C LEU A 6 6.49 -66.60 54.22
N VAL A 7 7.56 -67.38 54.01
CA VAL A 7 8.81 -66.87 53.42
C VAL A 7 8.61 -66.45 51.95
N LEU A 8 7.83 -67.22 51.18
CA LEU A 8 7.51 -66.86 49.80
C LEU A 8 6.65 -65.59 49.71
N LEU A 9 5.70 -65.40 50.64
CA LEU A 9 4.87 -64.19 50.71
C LEU A 9 5.69 -62.95 51.09
N ALA A 10 6.68 -63.10 51.98
CA ALA A 10 7.59 -62.03 52.37
C ALA A 10 8.52 -61.60 51.22
N ILE A 11 8.99 -62.54 50.40
CA ILE A 11 9.85 -62.24 49.23
C ILE A 11 9.05 -61.55 48.12
N ILE A 12 7.79 -61.94 47.89
CA ILE A 12 6.89 -61.26 46.94
C ILE A 12 6.58 -59.83 47.41
N MET A 13 6.39 -59.65 48.72
CA MET A 13 6.14 -58.33 49.30
C MET A 13 7.38 -57.43 49.25
N LEU A 14 8.60 -58.00 49.35
CA LEU A 14 9.85 -57.25 49.19
C LEU A 14 10.13 -56.84 47.73
N MET A 15 9.72 -57.65 46.75
CA MET A 15 9.84 -57.31 45.33
C MET A 15 8.75 -56.35 44.82
N ALA A 16 7.66 -56.17 45.58
CA ALA A 16 6.58 -55.22 45.27
C ALA A 16 6.94 -53.75 45.60
N PHE A 17 8.10 -53.51 46.22
CA PHE A 17 8.64 -52.15 46.42
C PHE A 17 9.58 -51.73 45.29
N SER A 18 9.30 -52.13 44.05
CA SER A 18 9.91 -51.53 42.87
C SER A 18 9.63 -50.03 42.91
N SER A 19 10.69 -49.26 43.11
CA SER A 19 10.69 -47.82 43.30
C SER A 19 9.86 -47.13 42.21
N ALA A 20 8.67 -46.67 42.57
CA ALA A 20 7.93 -45.71 41.76
C ALA A 20 8.69 -44.38 41.87
N TYR A 21 9.72 -44.19 41.03
CA TYR A 21 10.31 -42.89 40.82
C TYR A 21 9.22 -42.01 40.21
N SER A 22 8.79 -40.97 40.93
CA SER A 22 8.04 -39.88 40.32
C SER A 22 8.91 -39.27 39.24
N GLN A 23 8.62 -39.56 37.96
CA GLN A 23 9.30 -38.93 36.83
C GLN A 23 8.73 -37.52 36.64
N ASP A 24 9.15 -36.60 37.51
CA ASP A 24 9.02 -35.17 37.24
C ASP A 24 10.15 -34.78 36.28
N THR A 25 9.82 -34.16 35.16
CA THR A 25 10.81 -33.71 34.18
C THR A 25 11.38 -32.33 34.52
N ASN A 26 10.89 -31.66 35.58
CA ASN A 26 11.20 -30.26 35.93
C ASN A 26 11.00 -29.28 34.76
N THR A 27 10.10 -29.62 33.84
CA THR A 27 9.75 -28.80 32.67
C THR A 27 8.26 -28.67 32.56
N ASP A 28 7.79 -27.45 32.34
CA ASP A 28 6.39 -27.15 32.05
C ASP A 28 6.34 -26.19 30.85
N SER A 29 5.18 -26.06 30.22
CA SER A 29 5.02 -25.24 29.02
C SER A 29 3.68 -24.52 28.98
N HIS A 30 3.67 -23.36 28.31
CA HIS A 30 2.44 -22.68 27.93
C HIS A 30 2.55 -22.17 26.49
N THR A 31 1.41 -21.81 25.90
CA THR A 31 1.35 -21.26 24.56
C THR A 31 1.20 -19.74 24.58
N ILE A 32 1.80 -19.08 23.60
CA ILE A 32 1.57 -17.67 23.29
C ILE A 32 0.96 -17.60 21.89
N SER A 33 -0.12 -16.83 21.74
CA SER A 33 -0.69 -16.53 20.42
C SER A 33 -0.17 -15.17 19.94
N ILE A 34 0.36 -15.12 18.72
CA ILE A 34 0.86 -13.91 18.08
C ILE A 34 0.01 -13.66 16.83
N GLY A 35 -0.64 -12.49 16.77
CA GLY A 35 -1.46 -12.07 15.64
C GLY A 35 -0.80 -10.95 14.86
N ILE A 36 -0.86 -11.04 13.53
CA ILE A 36 -0.47 -9.96 12.61
C ILE A 36 -1.70 -9.58 11.77
N PRO A 37 -2.16 -8.32 11.82
CA PRO A 37 -3.31 -7.91 11.04
C PRO A 37 -2.97 -7.76 9.56
N LYS A 38 -3.93 -8.05 8.67
CA LYS A 38 -3.89 -7.57 7.30
C LYS A 38 -4.22 -6.07 7.31
N VAL A 39 -3.35 -5.24 6.74
CA VAL A 39 -3.52 -3.78 6.70
C VAL A 39 -3.41 -3.33 5.26
N ALA A 40 -4.35 -2.52 4.78
CA ALA A 40 -4.32 -1.87 3.47
C ALA A 40 -4.89 -0.46 3.61
N LEU A 41 -4.01 0.50 3.89
CA LEU A 41 -4.35 1.91 4.08
C LEU A 41 -3.58 2.72 3.06
N LEU A 42 -4.24 3.70 2.45
CA LEU A 42 -3.68 4.61 1.47
C LEU A 42 -4.19 6.01 1.78
N ASP A 43 -3.31 7.01 1.68
CA ASP A 43 -3.70 8.41 1.72
C ASP A 43 -2.92 9.26 0.71
N ILE A 44 -3.54 10.35 0.30
CA ILE A 44 -2.90 11.45 -0.42
C ILE A 44 -2.55 12.53 0.59
N GLU A 45 -1.27 12.83 0.72
CA GLU A 45 -0.73 13.80 1.67
C GLU A 45 -0.20 15.04 0.96
N SER A 46 -0.23 16.18 1.66
CA SER A 46 0.22 17.47 1.11
C SER A 46 0.53 18.44 2.24
N ALA A 47 1.48 19.35 2.02
CA ALA A 47 1.78 20.43 2.96
C ALA A 47 0.75 21.58 2.90
N THR A 48 0.06 21.76 1.78
CA THR A 48 -0.79 22.94 1.51
C THR A 48 -2.26 22.60 1.23
N GLY A 49 -2.59 21.32 1.03
CA GLY A 49 -3.93 20.84 0.69
C GLY A 49 -3.94 19.83 -0.45
N LYS A 50 -4.98 18.97 -0.49
CA LYS A 50 -5.10 17.86 -1.47
C LYS A 50 -5.64 18.32 -2.83
N ASN A 51 -6.30 19.47 -2.88
CA ASN A 51 -6.81 20.06 -4.12
C ASN A 51 -5.71 20.86 -4.81
N ILE A 52 -5.45 20.55 -6.08
CA ILE A 52 -4.45 21.22 -6.91
C ILE A 52 -5.12 21.93 -8.08
N SER A 53 -4.48 22.99 -8.59
CA SER A 53 -4.94 23.72 -9.77
C SER A 53 -3.85 23.70 -10.84
N LEU A 54 -4.25 23.37 -12.06
CA LEU A 54 -3.41 23.38 -13.25
C LEU A 54 -4.14 24.25 -14.28
N GLN A 55 -3.50 25.31 -14.76
CA GLN A 55 -4.14 26.30 -15.63
C GLN A 55 -3.25 26.61 -16.83
N GLY A 56 -3.87 26.88 -17.97
CA GLY A 56 -3.16 27.48 -19.11
C GLY A 56 -2.77 28.92 -18.80
N THR A 57 -1.67 29.39 -19.39
CA THR A 57 -1.25 30.79 -19.33
C THR A 57 -1.69 31.49 -20.61
N ALA A 58 -2.53 32.52 -20.48
CA ALA A 58 -2.97 33.33 -21.61
C ALA A 58 -1.78 34.06 -22.26
N PRO A 59 -1.75 34.20 -23.59
CA PRO A 59 -0.73 35.00 -24.27
C PRO A 59 -0.92 36.49 -23.97
N THR A 60 0.13 37.28 -24.20
CA THR A 60 0.09 38.75 -24.05
C THR A 60 -0.10 39.48 -25.37
N GLU A 61 0.03 38.79 -26.51
CA GLU A 61 -0.09 39.36 -27.86
C GLU A 61 -1.11 38.59 -28.69
N ALA A 62 -1.82 39.30 -29.59
CA ALA A 62 -2.81 38.69 -30.45
C ALA A 62 -2.15 37.76 -31.49
N GLY A 63 -2.71 36.57 -31.68
CA GLY A 63 -2.19 35.57 -32.62
C GLY A 63 -1.23 34.55 -31.99
N GLU A 64 -0.79 34.77 -30.75
CA GLU A 64 -0.10 33.75 -29.95
C GLU A 64 -1.09 32.73 -29.34
N MET A 65 -0.58 31.55 -29.02
CA MET A 65 -1.39 30.48 -28.41
C MET A 65 -1.39 30.54 -26.88
N VAL A 66 -2.42 29.96 -26.26
CA VAL A 66 -2.39 29.67 -24.81
C VAL A 66 -1.36 28.59 -24.52
N ASN A 67 -0.50 28.83 -23.52
CA ASN A 67 0.51 27.86 -23.10
C ASN A 67 -0.06 26.91 -22.03
N PHE A 68 -0.13 25.62 -22.33
CA PHE A 68 -0.48 24.57 -21.39
C PHE A 68 0.77 23.74 -21.06
N ASN A 69 1.47 24.14 -20.01
CA ASN A 69 2.64 23.43 -19.46
C ASN A 69 2.63 23.40 -17.93
N ALA A 70 1.47 23.59 -17.31
CA ALA A 70 1.34 23.62 -15.87
C ALA A 70 1.66 22.26 -15.25
N THR A 71 2.51 22.28 -14.23
CA THR A 71 2.90 21.09 -13.45
C THR A 71 2.62 21.31 -11.97
N ASN A 72 2.22 20.27 -11.25
CA ASN A 72 2.08 20.30 -9.80
C ASN A 72 2.61 18.99 -9.18
N SER A 73 3.47 19.11 -8.18
CA SER A 73 4.04 17.98 -7.44
C SER A 73 3.93 18.16 -5.92
N SER A 74 2.86 18.79 -5.44
CA SER A 74 2.66 19.00 -3.99
C SER A 74 2.08 17.79 -3.27
N LEU A 75 1.56 16.80 -4.01
CA LEU A 75 0.87 15.63 -3.47
C LEU A 75 1.84 14.46 -3.27
N TRP A 76 1.62 13.69 -2.22
CA TRP A 76 2.40 12.51 -1.86
C TRP A 76 1.47 11.32 -1.65
N LEU A 77 1.79 10.19 -2.26
CA LEU A 77 1.09 8.94 -2.06
C LEU A 77 1.70 8.20 -0.88
N ASN A 78 0.94 8.07 0.20
CA ASN A 78 1.32 7.37 1.42
C ASN A 78 0.51 6.09 1.54
N TYR A 79 1.11 5.03 2.07
CA TYR A 79 0.38 3.80 2.34
C TYR A 79 1.02 2.97 3.44
N THR A 80 0.19 2.14 4.07
CA THR A 80 0.61 1.03 4.92
C THR A 80 -0.01 -0.26 4.40
N SER A 81 0.84 -1.25 4.20
CA SER A 81 0.50 -2.54 3.64
C SER A 81 1.09 -3.63 4.52
N ILE A 82 0.25 -4.54 4.99
CA ILE A 82 0.66 -5.85 5.49
C ILE A 82 -0.03 -6.90 4.62
N LYS A 83 0.79 -7.65 3.88
CA LYS A 83 0.36 -8.68 2.92
C LYS A 83 0.11 -10.02 3.60
N SER A 84 -0.49 -10.96 2.88
CA SER A 84 -0.60 -12.35 3.31
C SER A 84 0.06 -13.29 2.30
N THR A 85 0.19 -14.58 2.63
CA THR A 85 0.68 -15.58 1.67
C THR A 85 -0.25 -15.73 0.47
N ALA A 86 -1.56 -15.61 0.68
CA ALA A 86 -2.55 -15.67 -0.39
C ALA A 86 -2.55 -14.43 -1.31
N ASN A 87 -2.17 -13.26 -0.78
CA ASN A 87 -2.06 -12.01 -1.53
C ASN A 87 -0.67 -11.43 -1.32
N PRO A 88 0.35 -11.92 -2.06
CA PRO A 88 1.75 -11.63 -1.78
C PRO A 88 2.19 -10.23 -2.20
N SER A 89 1.33 -9.48 -2.86
CA SER A 89 1.59 -8.11 -3.29
C SER A 89 0.30 -7.33 -3.53
N ARG A 90 0.43 -6.01 -3.56
CA ARG A 90 -0.61 -5.06 -3.92
C ARG A 90 -0.16 -4.12 -5.02
N ASN A 91 -1.13 -3.52 -5.69
CA ASN A 91 -0.92 -2.44 -6.64
C ASN A 91 -1.67 -1.19 -6.17
N VAL A 92 -1.20 -0.02 -6.62
CA VAL A 92 -2.00 1.21 -6.58
C VAL A 92 -2.46 1.51 -8.00
N SER A 93 -3.77 1.51 -8.23
CA SER A 93 -4.37 2.00 -9.47
C SER A 93 -4.77 3.46 -9.35
N VAL A 94 -4.81 4.18 -10.48
CA VAL A 94 -5.28 5.56 -10.59
C VAL A 94 -6.28 5.68 -11.74
N GLN A 95 -7.32 6.50 -11.55
CA GLN A 95 -8.30 6.86 -12.60
C GLN A 95 -9.01 8.17 -12.27
N ILE A 96 -9.62 8.78 -13.28
CA ILE A 96 -10.61 9.84 -13.13
C ILE A 96 -11.96 9.19 -12.82
N THR A 97 -12.58 9.52 -11.69
CA THR A 97 -13.88 8.98 -11.28
C THR A 97 -15.03 9.95 -11.44
N ALA A 98 -14.75 11.25 -11.56
CA ALA A 98 -15.74 12.28 -11.85
C ALA A 98 -15.11 13.38 -12.71
N GLY A 99 -15.88 13.93 -13.65
CA GLY A 99 -15.39 14.88 -14.64
C GLY A 99 -14.59 14.21 -15.76
N THR A 100 -14.10 15.02 -16.68
CA THR A 100 -13.32 14.59 -17.85
C THR A 100 -12.26 15.62 -18.16
N VAL A 101 -11.13 15.20 -18.73
CA VAL A 101 -10.14 16.16 -19.24
C VAL A 101 -10.76 16.87 -20.46
N PRO A 102 -10.78 18.22 -20.50
CA PRO A 102 -11.32 18.96 -21.63
C PRO A 102 -10.67 18.57 -22.96
N ALA A 103 -11.45 18.61 -24.03
CA ALA A 103 -10.96 18.28 -25.37
C ALA A 103 -9.79 19.19 -25.78
N GLY A 104 -8.80 18.63 -26.47
CA GLY A 104 -7.57 19.36 -26.83
C GLY A 104 -6.52 19.42 -25.72
N LEU A 105 -6.79 18.86 -24.53
CA LEU A 105 -5.87 18.77 -23.42
C LEU A 105 -5.58 17.32 -23.01
N GLN A 106 -4.45 17.12 -22.32
CA GLN A 106 -4.06 15.88 -21.67
C GLN A 106 -3.63 16.17 -20.24
N LEU A 107 -4.16 15.38 -19.31
CA LEU A 107 -3.67 15.32 -17.94
C LEU A 107 -2.89 14.03 -17.74
N THR A 108 -1.67 14.14 -17.23
CA THR A 108 -0.84 13.00 -16.86
C THR A 108 -0.50 13.03 -15.38
N VAL A 109 -0.18 11.87 -14.82
CA VAL A 109 0.41 11.73 -13.48
C VAL A 109 1.56 10.73 -13.50
N GLN A 110 2.58 11.00 -12.71
CA GLN A 110 3.69 10.09 -12.44
C GLN A 110 3.93 9.97 -10.94
N ALA A 111 4.11 8.75 -10.44
CA ALA A 111 4.65 8.51 -9.11
C ALA A 111 6.18 8.49 -9.17
N GLY A 112 6.84 9.31 -8.37
CA GLY A 112 8.28 9.31 -8.20
C GLY A 112 8.80 8.05 -7.49
N SER A 113 10.13 7.94 -7.40
CA SER A 113 10.77 6.95 -6.53
C SER A 113 10.37 7.16 -5.06
N PHE A 114 10.45 6.10 -4.26
CA PHE A 114 10.19 6.19 -2.82
C PHE A 114 11.13 7.20 -2.15
N SER A 115 10.59 7.99 -1.22
CA SER A 115 11.30 8.89 -0.31
C SER A 115 10.73 8.75 1.11
N GLY A 116 11.55 9.06 2.12
CA GLY A 116 11.18 9.00 3.54
C GLY A 116 11.89 7.89 4.29
N SER A 117 11.50 7.68 5.55
CA SER A 117 12.11 6.71 6.48
C SER A 117 11.30 5.41 6.61
N GLY A 118 10.27 5.23 5.78
CA GLY A 118 9.51 4.00 5.67
C GLY A 118 10.37 2.76 5.40
N VAL A 119 9.83 1.59 5.67
CA VAL A 119 10.52 0.30 5.50
C VAL A 119 9.62 -0.69 4.78
N GLY A 120 10.20 -1.49 3.89
CA GLY A 120 9.53 -2.60 3.22
C GLY A 120 9.73 -2.59 1.71
N THR A 121 8.78 -3.22 0.99
CA THR A 121 8.76 -3.23 -0.48
C THR A 121 7.74 -2.23 -0.99
N PHE A 122 8.20 -1.11 -1.54
CA PHE A 122 7.38 0.04 -1.94
C PHE A 122 6.73 -0.08 -3.34
N GLY A 123 6.92 -1.21 -4.01
CA GLY A 123 6.50 -1.36 -5.41
C GLY A 123 7.33 -0.51 -6.37
N THR A 124 6.96 -0.57 -7.64
CA THR A 124 7.64 0.08 -8.77
C THR A 124 6.65 0.95 -9.53
N SER A 125 7.08 2.17 -9.87
CA SER A 125 6.30 3.11 -10.66
C SER A 125 6.18 2.65 -12.11
N ALA A 126 4.98 2.78 -12.68
CA ALA A 126 4.71 2.54 -14.11
C ALA A 126 5.24 3.67 -15.02
N GLY A 127 5.81 4.74 -14.45
CA GLY A 127 6.21 5.92 -15.19
C GLY A 127 5.07 6.93 -15.36
N VAL A 128 5.07 7.65 -16.48
CA VAL A 128 4.03 8.65 -16.79
C VAL A 128 2.77 7.95 -17.28
N ILE A 129 1.64 8.23 -16.64
CA ILE A 129 0.32 7.74 -17.01
C ILE A 129 -0.52 8.90 -17.53
N THR A 130 -1.06 8.77 -18.75
CA THR A 130 -2.19 9.60 -19.19
C THR A 130 -3.44 9.16 -18.44
N LEU A 131 -4.04 10.09 -17.70
CA LEU A 131 -5.21 9.82 -16.89
C LEU A 131 -6.45 9.65 -17.76
N THR A 132 -7.21 8.59 -17.49
CA THR A 132 -8.48 8.28 -18.15
C THR A 132 -9.54 7.91 -17.11
N GLY A 133 -10.77 7.66 -17.56
CA GLY A 133 -11.81 7.10 -16.71
C GLY A 133 -11.64 5.60 -16.38
N THR A 134 -10.59 4.96 -16.87
CA THR A 134 -10.29 3.54 -16.63
C THR A 134 -9.10 3.39 -15.69
N ALA A 135 -9.22 2.51 -14.69
CA ALA A 135 -8.15 2.18 -13.75
C ALA A 135 -6.87 1.73 -14.46
N GLN A 136 -5.76 2.39 -14.14
CA GLN A 136 -4.43 2.07 -14.65
C GLN A 136 -3.49 1.88 -13.45
N ASN A 137 -2.64 0.84 -13.48
CA ASN A 137 -1.68 0.60 -12.40
C ASN A 137 -0.60 1.68 -12.40
N LEU A 138 -0.53 2.46 -11.33
CA LEU A 138 0.50 3.48 -11.09
C LEU A 138 1.71 2.91 -10.36
N LEU A 139 1.47 2.10 -9.33
CA LEU A 139 2.50 1.34 -8.62
C LEU A 139 2.15 -0.14 -8.66
N THR A 140 3.15 -0.99 -8.90
CA THR A 140 2.98 -2.45 -8.86
C THR A 140 3.95 -3.13 -7.91
N GLY A 141 3.54 -4.22 -7.27
CA GLY A 141 4.43 -5.05 -6.46
C GLY A 141 4.73 -4.49 -5.06
N ILE A 142 3.77 -3.78 -4.46
CA ILE A 142 3.86 -3.33 -3.07
C ILE A 142 3.76 -4.55 -2.15
N GLY A 143 4.74 -4.74 -1.27
CA GLY A 143 4.78 -5.84 -0.31
C GLY A 143 4.20 -5.47 1.06
N SER A 144 4.74 -6.06 2.12
CA SER A 144 4.58 -5.47 3.46
C SER A 144 5.48 -4.25 3.55
N ALA A 145 4.89 -3.07 3.75
CA ALA A 145 5.60 -1.80 3.81
C ALA A 145 4.78 -0.74 4.54
N TYR A 146 5.45 0.25 5.12
CA TYR A 146 4.85 1.53 5.46
C TYR A 146 5.72 2.66 4.91
N THR A 147 5.11 3.71 4.38
CA THR A 147 5.85 4.80 3.72
C THR A 147 6.39 5.85 4.68
N GLY A 148 5.88 5.90 5.91
CA GLY A 148 5.83 7.13 6.72
C GLY A 148 4.52 7.88 6.48
N ASN A 149 4.35 9.01 7.15
CA ASN A 149 3.12 9.82 7.10
C ASN A 149 3.42 11.28 6.78
N GLY A 150 2.57 11.90 5.96
CA GLY A 150 2.66 13.30 5.58
C GLY A 150 3.54 13.55 4.34
N PRO A 151 3.71 14.83 3.96
CA PRO A 151 4.54 15.20 2.81
C PRO A 151 5.98 14.71 2.96
N SER A 152 6.65 14.48 1.83
CA SER A 152 8.02 13.95 1.73
C SER A 152 8.20 12.46 2.07
N ASN A 153 7.12 11.75 2.40
CA ASN A 153 7.09 10.31 2.59
C ASN A 153 6.36 9.61 1.44
N GLY A 154 6.77 8.39 1.07
CA GLY A 154 6.14 7.62 0.01
C GLY A 154 6.55 8.09 -1.39
N HIS A 155 5.59 8.24 -2.30
CA HIS A 155 5.85 8.61 -3.69
C HIS A 155 5.29 9.99 -4.01
N ASN A 156 6.14 10.92 -4.46
CA ASN A 156 5.65 12.22 -4.91
C ASN A 156 4.87 12.05 -6.21
N LEU A 157 3.70 12.69 -6.30
CA LEU A 157 2.82 12.62 -7.46
C LEU A 157 2.98 13.89 -8.28
N THR A 158 3.58 13.77 -9.47
CA THR A 158 3.75 14.89 -10.40
C THR A 158 2.65 14.84 -11.45
N TYR A 159 1.77 15.83 -11.42
CA TYR A 159 0.74 16.05 -12.44
C TYR A 159 1.23 17.06 -13.48
N THR A 160 0.88 16.82 -14.74
CA THR A 160 1.16 17.75 -15.85
C THR A 160 -0.06 17.90 -16.73
N LEU A 161 -0.47 19.14 -16.99
CA LEU A 161 -1.48 19.50 -17.98
C LEU A 161 -0.80 20.02 -19.24
N SER A 162 -1.11 19.41 -20.37
CA SER A 162 -0.55 19.77 -21.67
C SER A 162 -1.62 19.85 -22.74
N GLN A 163 -1.38 20.65 -23.80
CA GLN A 163 -2.22 20.67 -24.98
C GLN A 163 -1.86 19.48 -25.86
N VAL A 164 -2.82 18.58 -26.10
CA VAL A 164 -2.66 17.49 -27.07
C VAL A 164 -3.88 17.43 -27.96
N GLY A 165 -3.67 17.28 -29.27
CA GLY A 165 -4.74 17.24 -30.26
C GLY A 165 -5.04 18.60 -30.87
N SER A 166 -6.25 18.80 -31.39
CA SER A 166 -6.62 20.01 -32.12
C SER A 166 -6.82 21.20 -31.18
N TYR A 167 -6.09 22.29 -31.43
CA TYR A 167 -6.29 23.56 -30.72
C TYR A 167 -7.73 24.08 -30.89
N ALA A 168 -8.38 23.79 -32.02
CA ALA A 168 -9.76 24.18 -32.29
C ALA A 168 -10.80 23.45 -31.40
N ALA A 169 -10.40 22.42 -30.65
CA ALA A 169 -11.25 21.73 -29.69
C ALA A 169 -11.23 22.38 -28.29
N LEU A 170 -10.35 23.36 -28.07
CA LEU A 170 -10.29 24.10 -26.81
C LEU A 170 -11.51 25.01 -26.71
N ASP A 171 -12.19 24.94 -25.58
CA ASP A 171 -13.36 25.74 -25.26
C ASP A 171 -13.29 26.14 -23.79
N PHE A 172 -13.41 27.44 -23.53
CA PHE A 172 -13.33 27.99 -22.17
C PHE A 172 -14.44 27.46 -21.28
N ASP A 173 -15.64 27.25 -21.83
CA ASP A 173 -16.81 26.78 -21.07
C ASP A 173 -16.67 25.31 -20.64
N ASN A 174 -15.71 24.57 -21.22
CA ASN A 174 -15.36 23.22 -20.80
C ASN A 174 -14.38 23.19 -19.61
N SER A 175 -13.96 24.34 -19.09
CA SER A 175 -13.16 24.41 -17.86
C SER A 175 -13.93 23.76 -16.70
N ASN A 176 -13.36 22.72 -16.09
CA ASN A 176 -14.04 21.92 -15.09
C ASN A 176 -13.13 21.48 -13.94
N THR A 177 -13.75 20.87 -12.94
CA THR A 177 -13.07 20.12 -11.89
C THR A 177 -13.24 18.64 -12.15
N LEU A 178 -12.19 17.86 -11.94
CA LEU A 178 -12.24 16.40 -11.98
C LEU A 178 -11.77 15.81 -10.66
N THR A 179 -12.22 14.58 -10.39
CA THR A 179 -11.81 13.79 -9.22
C THR A 179 -10.92 12.65 -9.69
N VAL A 180 -9.69 12.60 -9.18
CA VAL A 180 -8.76 11.48 -9.39
C VAL A 180 -8.79 10.59 -8.16
N THR A 181 -9.03 9.29 -8.36
CA THR A 181 -9.08 8.29 -7.29
C THR A 181 -7.92 7.32 -7.41
N TYR A 182 -7.28 7.09 -6.26
CA TYR A 182 -6.22 6.10 -6.09
C TYR A 182 -6.77 4.91 -5.29
N THR A 183 -6.39 3.69 -5.64
CA THR A 183 -6.88 2.49 -4.95
C THR A 183 -5.76 1.52 -4.73
N LEU A 184 -5.51 1.16 -3.47
CA LEU A 184 -4.60 0.08 -3.09
C LEU A 184 -5.38 -1.23 -3.04
N SER A 185 -5.03 -2.19 -3.88
CA SER A 185 -5.72 -3.48 -3.97
C SER A 185 -4.75 -4.65 -3.98
N ASP A 186 -5.22 -5.81 -3.51
CA ASP A 186 -4.55 -7.09 -3.79
C ASP A 186 -4.54 -7.36 -5.31
N ILE A 187 -3.63 -8.23 -5.77
CA ILE A 187 -3.57 -8.72 -7.15
C ILE A 187 -4.47 -9.94 -7.32
#